data_AF-Q9M4C8-F1
#
_entry.id   AF-Q9M4C8-F1
#
_cell.length_a   1.000
_cell.length_b   1.000
_cell.length_c   1.000
_cell.angle_alpha   90.00
_cell.angle_beta   90.00
_cell.angle_gamma   90.00
#
_symmetry.space_group_name_H-M   'P 1'
#
loop_
_entity.id
_entity.type
_entity.pdbx_description
1 polymer ?
#
loop_
_entity_poly.entity_id
_entity_poly.type
_entity_poly.pdbx_seq_one_letter_code
_entity_poly.pdbx_strand_id
1 'polypeptide(L)'
;RSLDSSTRKLRFALPFPMLAYPFYLWSRSPGKSGSHFHPSSDLFQPNEKNDILTSTTCWLAMAGLLAGLTAVMGPLQILKLYAVPYWIFVMWLDFVTYLHHHGHNDKLPWYRGKAWSYLRGGLTTLDRDYGWLNNIHHDIGTHVIRHLFPQIPHYHLVEATEAA
;
A
#
# COMPACT_ATOMS: atom_id res chain seq x y z
N ARG A 1 -16.66 13.89 16.03
CA ARG A 1 -15.55 13.97 17.02
C ARG A 1 -14.37 14.65 16.36
N SER A 2 -13.76 15.65 16.99
CA SER A 2 -12.52 16.27 16.52
C SER A 2 -11.36 15.27 16.68
N LEU A 3 -10.49 15.19 15.66
CA LEU A 3 -9.25 14.41 15.76
C LEU A 3 -8.25 15.16 16.63
N ASP A 4 -7.52 14.42 17.47
CA ASP A 4 -6.41 14.98 18.24
C ASP A 4 -5.31 15.50 17.29
N SER A 5 -4.42 16.33 17.82
CA SER A 5 -3.40 17.03 17.03
C SER A 5 -2.44 16.07 16.32
N SER A 6 -2.05 14.98 16.99
CA SER A 6 -1.11 13.99 16.44
C SER A 6 -1.74 13.23 15.27
N THR A 7 -2.98 12.74 15.44
CA THR A 7 -3.72 12.07 14.37
C THR A 7 -3.95 12.99 13.18
N ARG A 8 -4.20 14.27 13.41
CA ARG A 8 -4.40 15.25 12.33
C ARG A 8 -3.12 15.48 11.53
N LYS A 9 -1.98 15.62 12.20
CA LYS A 9 -0.67 15.75 11.53
C LYS A 9 -0.35 14.52 10.70
N LEU A 10 -0.48 13.33 11.29
CA LEU A 10 -0.21 12.07 10.59
C LEU A 10 -1.09 11.86 9.35
N ARG A 11 -2.35 12.35 9.37
CA ARG A 11 -3.30 12.16 8.27
C ARG A 11 -3.27 13.23 7.18
N PHE A 12 -2.87 14.46 7.50
CA PHE A 12 -3.10 15.60 6.61
C PHE A 12 -1.90 16.53 6.42
N ALA A 13 -0.81 16.38 7.19
CA ALA A 13 0.36 17.26 7.06
C ALA A 13 1.52 16.53 6.39
N LEU A 14 1.96 16.99 5.22
CA LEU A 14 3.14 16.42 4.58
C LEU A 14 4.40 16.58 5.46
N PRO A 15 5.33 15.61 5.43
CA PRO A 15 5.30 14.37 4.64
C PRO A 15 4.62 13.17 5.33
N PHE A 16 4.06 13.35 6.53
CA PHE A 16 3.68 12.23 7.41
C PHE A 16 2.69 11.22 6.80
N PRO A 17 1.66 11.61 6.02
CA PRO A 17 0.78 10.65 5.36
C PRO A 17 1.51 9.73 4.39
N MET A 18 2.57 10.20 3.73
CA MET A 18 3.35 9.45 2.74
C MET A 18 4.37 8.49 3.38
N LEU A 19 4.46 8.49 4.71
CA LEU A 19 5.32 7.60 5.49
C LEU A 19 4.48 6.63 6.34
N ALA A 20 3.15 6.69 6.23
CA ALA A 20 2.26 6.05 7.17
C ALA A 20 2.11 4.54 6.91
N TYR A 21 2.33 4.08 5.68
CA TYR A 21 2.08 2.69 5.28
C TYR A 21 2.77 1.63 6.15
N PRO A 22 4.09 1.72 6.47
CA PRO A 22 4.73 0.74 7.34
C PRO A 22 4.11 0.68 8.74
N PHE A 23 3.71 1.82 9.30
CA PHE A 23 3.07 1.88 10.63
C PHE A 23 1.62 1.37 10.61
N TYR A 24 0.93 1.58 9.49
CA TYR A 24 -0.41 1.04 9.25
C TYR A 24 -0.41 -0.50 9.31
N LEU A 25 0.66 -1.16 8.85
CA LEU A 25 0.75 -2.63 8.93
C LEU A 25 0.71 -3.13 10.37
N TRP A 26 1.36 -2.42 11.30
CA TRP A 26 1.43 -2.79 12.72
C TRP A 26 0.17 -2.47 13.52
N SER A 27 -0.49 -1.35 13.24
CA SER A 27 -1.49 -0.77 14.14
C SER A 27 -2.79 -0.29 13.47
N ARG A 28 -2.90 -0.46 12.15
CA ARG A 28 -4.00 0.04 11.30
C ARG A 28 -4.17 1.56 11.40
N SER A 29 -5.25 2.06 10.79
CA SER A 29 -5.60 3.48 10.84
C SER A 29 -6.11 3.88 12.24
N PRO A 30 -5.86 5.12 12.70
CA PRO A 30 -6.29 5.56 14.03
C PRO A 30 -7.80 5.35 14.27
N GLY A 31 -8.15 4.76 15.42
CA GLY A 31 -9.52 4.36 15.76
C GLY A 31 -9.93 2.97 15.29
N LYS A 32 -8.99 2.19 14.73
CA LYS A 32 -9.12 0.76 14.45
C LYS A 32 -8.09 -0.01 15.27
N SER A 33 -8.40 -1.26 15.59
CA SER A 33 -7.51 -2.21 16.26
C SER A 33 -7.15 -3.35 15.32
N GLY A 34 -6.02 -3.99 15.56
CA GLY A 34 -5.53 -5.12 14.77
C GLY A 34 -4.15 -4.87 14.17
N SER A 35 -3.55 -5.93 13.65
CA SER A 35 -2.22 -5.92 13.03
C SER A 35 -2.21 -6.89 11.86
N HIS A 36 -1.54 -6.52 10.78
CA HIS A 36 -1.37 -7.38 9.60
C HIS A 36 -0.44 -8.57 9.89
N PHE A 37 0.31 -8.52 10.98
CA PHE A 37 1.20 -9.60 11.42
C PHE A 37 0.55 -10.53 12.46
N HIS A 38 -0.71 -10.28 12.83
CA HIS A 38 -1.42 -11.07 13.83
C HIS A 38 -2.47 -11.98 13.17
N PRO A 39 -2.29 -13.32 13.19
CA PRO A 39 -3.17 -14.25 12.46
C PRO A 39 -4.63 -14.26 12.93
N SER A 40 -4.89 -13.83 14.17
CA SER A 40 -6.26 -13.70 14.70
C SER A 40 -6.78 -12.26 14.65
N SER A 41 -6.17 -11.38 13.85
CA SER A 41 -6.69 -10.02 13.65
C SER A 41 -8.03 -10.07 12.91
N ASP A 42 -8.95 -9.17 13.27
CA ASP A 42 -10.24 -8.95 12.59
C ASP A 42 -10.13 -8.41 11.14
N LEU A 43 -8.90 -8.34 10.63
CA LEU A 43 -8.57 -8.00 9.24
C LEU A 43 -8.84 -9.18 8.29
N PHE A 44 -8.72 -10.40 8.81
CA PHE A 44 -8.58 -11.60 8.01
C PHE A 44 -9.67 -12.61 8.34
N GLN A 45 -10.00 -13.44 7.36
CA GLN A 45 -10.85 -14.59 7.54
C GLN A 45 -10.07 -15.72 8.25
N PRO A 46 -10.74 -16.59 9.03
CA PRO A 46 -10.05 -17.65 9.76
C PRO A 46 -9.22 -18.61 8.89
N ASN A 47 -9.59 -18.80 7.62
CA ASN A 47 -8.88 -19.64 6.67
C ASN A 47 -7.58 -19.01 6.12
N GLU A 48 -7.39 -17.70 6.25
CA GLU A 48 -6.19 -16.97 5.81
C GLU A 48 -5.04 -17.05 6.83
N LYS A 49 -5.29 -17.65 8.01
CA LYS A 49 -4.35 -17.73 9.14
C LYS A 49 -2.94 -18.18 8.74
N ASN A 50 -2.85 -19.20 7.89
CA ASN A 50 -1.57 -19.78 7.47
C ASN A 50 -0.80 -18.84 6.52
N ASP A 51 -1.50 -18.06 5.71
CA ASP A 51 -0.89 -17.07 4.81
C ASP A 51 -0.26 -15.92 5.62
N ILE A 52 -0.92 -15.52 6.71
CA ILE A 52 -0.41 -14.50 7.63
C ILE A 52 0.83 -14.99 8.37
N LEU A 53 0.83 -16.24 8.86
CA LEU A 53 2.00 -16.84 9.49
C LEU A 53 3.18 -16.94 8.53
N THR A 54 2.92 -17.37 7.29
CA THR A 54 3.94 -17.51 6.24
C THR A 54 4.54 -16.15 5.89
N SER A 55 3.72 -15.17 5.55
CA SER A 55 4.17 -13.81 5.20
C SER A 55 4.91 -13.11 6.35
N THR A 56 4.44 -13.27 7.60
CA THR A 56 5.12 -12.75 8.79
C THR A 56 6.49 -13.40 8.99
N THR A 57 6.60 -14.71 8.75
CA THR A 57 7.88 -15.43 8.84
C THR A 57 8.86 -14.96 7.77
N CYS A 58 8.41 -14.78 6.52
CA CYS A 58 9.25 -14.22 5.46
C CYS A 58 9.72 -12.80 5.79
N TRP A 59 8.86 -11.97 6.38
CA TRP A 59 9.22 -10.63 6.81
C TRP A 59 10.28 -10.64 7.91
N LEU A 60 10.13 -11.51 8.93
CA LEU A 60 11.13 -11.69 9.99
C LEU A 60 12.47 -12.21 9.44
N ALA A 61 12.44 -13.14 8.48
CA ALA A 61 13.63 -13.63 7.81
C ALA A 61 14.37 -12.50 7.08
N MET A 62 13.64 -11.62 6.38
CA MET A 62 14.21 -10.44 5.73
C MET A 62 14.83 -9.47 6.76
N ALA A 63 14.15 -9.21 7.88
CA ALA A 63 14.69 -8.39 8.96
C ALA A 63 15.98 -8.99 9.55
N GLY A 64 16.03 -10.31 9.74
CA GLY A 64 17.21 -11.04 10.18
C GLY A 64 18.37 -10.93 9.18
N LEU A 65 18.09 -11.07 7.87
CA LEU A 65 19.07 -10.89 6.81
C LEU A 65 19.67 -9.48 6.85
N LEU A 66 18.84 -8.44 6.96
CA LEU A 66 19.29 -7.06 7.04
C LEU A 66 20.12 -6.79 8.30
N ALA A 67 19.76 -7.40 9.44
CA ALA A 67 20.56 -7.32 10.66
C ALA A 67 21.93 -7.97 10.49
N GLY A 68 22.00 -9.15 9.86
CA GLY A 68 23.26 -9.82 9.53
C GLY A 68 24.12 -8.98 8.58
N LEU A 69 23.53 -8.46 7.50
CA LEU A 69 24.23 -7.57 6.56
C LEU A 69 24.68 -6.28 7.22
N THR A 70 23.91 -5.74 8.17
CA THR A 70 24.32 -4.58 8.97
C THR A 70 25.58 -4.88 9.79
N ALA A 71 25.68 -6.07 10.37
CA ALA A 71 26.86 -6.48 11.12
C ALA A 71 28.12 -6.65 10.24
N VAL A 72 27.95 -7.09 8.99
CA VAL A 72 29.07 -7.34 8.06
C VAL A 72 29.50 -6.07 7.31
N MET A 73 28.54 -5.29 6.81
CA MET A 73 28.79 -4.16 5.90
C MET A 73 28.74 -2.80 6.63
N GLY A 74 28.26 -2.78 7.86
CA GLY A 74 28.03 -1.58 8.65
C GLY A 74 26.68 -0.90 8.36
N PRO A 75 26.14 -0.16 9.34
CA PRO A 75 24.80 0.44 9.25
C PRO A 75 24.69 1.52 8.17
N LEU A 76 25.76 2.24 7.87
CA LEU A 76 25.75 3.27 6.82
C LEU A 76 25.53 2.68 5.42
N GLN A 77 26.03 1.47 5.18
CA GLN A 77 25.86 0.82 3.89
C GLN A 77 24.43 0.31 3.70
N ILE A 78 23.83 -0.26 4.74
CA ILE A 78 22.42 -0.68 4.74
C ILE A 78 21.47 0.53 4.64
N LEU A 79 21.82 1.64 5.30
CA LEU A 79 21.08 2.89 5.16
C LEU A 79 21.00 3.34 3.70
N LYS A 80 22.14 3.35 3.00
CA LYS A 80 22.23 3.81 1.59
C LYS A 80 21.59 2.83 0.61
N LEU A 81 21.85 1.53 0.75
CA LEU A 81 21.44 0.53 -0.23
C LEU A 81 20.01 0.03 -0.03
N TYR A 82 19.49 0.09 1.20
CA TYR A 82 18.19 -0.50 1.50
C TYR A 82 17.22 0.50 2.12
N ALA A 83 17.58 1.12 3.25
CA ALA A 83 16.60 1.92 3.99
C ALA A 83 16.16 3.19 3.24
N VAL A 84 17.09 3.92 2.62
CA VAL A 84 16.76 5.12 1.82
C VAL A 84 15.91 4.74 0.59
N PRO A 85 16.31 3.77 -0.27
CA PRO A 85 15.46 3.31 -1.38
C PRO A 85 14.09 2.80 -0.94
N TYR A 86 14.01 2.06 0.17
CA TYR A 86 12.77 1.57 0.73
C TYR A 86 11.80 2.71 1.08
N TRP A 87 12.28 3.76 1.76
CA TRP A 87 11.43 4.89 2.11
C TRP A 87 11.00 5.71 0.89
N ILE A 88 11.87 5.84 -0.13
CA ILE A 88 11.48 6.45 -1.42
C ILE A 88 10.37 5.63 -2.07
N PHE A 89 10.49 4.30 -2.09
CA PHE A 89 9.46 3.41 -2.60
C PHE A 89 8.13 3.53 -1.83
N VAL A 90 8.18 3.59 -0.49
CA VAL A 90 6.98 3.79 0.35
C VAL A 90 6.28 5.11 0.01
N MET A 91 7.03 6.21 -0.06
CA MET A 91 6.45 7.52 -0.42
C MET A 91 5.86 7.50 -1.83
N TRP A 92 6.53 6.86 -2.78
CA TRP A 92 6.04 6.73 -4.14
C TRP A 92 4.76 5.88 -4.22
N LEU A 93 4.72 4.75 -3.51
CA LEU A 93 3.55 3.89 -3.42
C LEU A 93 2.34 4.63 -2.85
N ASP A 94 2.52 5.37 -1.75
CA ASP A 94 1.45 6.17 -1.14
C ASP A 94 0.98 7.29 -2.07
N PHE A 95 1.91 7.93 -2.79
CA PHE A 95 1.60 8.97 -3.76
C PHE A 95 0.76 8.45 -4.94
N VAL A 96 1.19 7.38 -5.61
CA VAL A 96 0.43 6.82 -6.74
C VAL A 96 -0.92 6.25 -6.29
N THR A 97 -0.98 5.63 -5.11
CA THR A 97 -2.24 5.17 -4.52
C THR A 97 -3.18 6.35 -4.29
N TYR A 98 -2.68 7.46 -3.74
CA TYR A 98 -3.50 8.67 -3.60
C TYR A 98 -4.05 9.14 -4.96
N LEU A 99 -3.20 9.21 -5.99
CA LEU A 99 -3.61 9.65 -7.33
C LEU A 99 -4.65 8.72 -7.96
N HIS A 100 -4.53 7.41 -7.80
CA HIS A 100 -5.50 6.45 -8.33
C HIS A 100 -6.85 6.50 -7.61
N HIS A 101 -6.90 7.00 -6.38
CA HIS A 101 -8.12 7.03 -5.57
C HIS A 101 -8.71 8.44 -5.39
N HIS A 102 -8.11 9.47 -5.97
CA HIS A 102 -8.58 10.86 -5.88
C HIS A 102 -8.51 11.58 -7.22
N GLY A 103 -9.66 12.01 -7.74
CA GLY A 103 -9.72 12.96 -8.85
C GLY A 103 -9.58 14.41 -8.37
N HIS A 104 -9.01 15.26 -9.23
CA HIS A 104 -8.84 16.69 -8.94
C HIS A 104 -10.14 17.47 -9.19
N ASN A 105 -10.66 17.40 -10.42
CA ASN A 105 -11.91 18.05 -10.82
C ASN A 105 -13.12 17.20 -10.39
N ASP A 106 -13.10 15.92 -10.79
CA ASP A 106 -14.17 14.98 -10.47
C ASP A 106 -13.82 14.17 -9.23
N LYS A 107 -14.47 14.50 -8.12
CA LYS A 107 -14.25 13.80 -6.85
C LYS A 107 -14.87 12.41 -6.91
N LEU A 108 -14.08 11.39 -6.60
CA LEU A 108 -14.58 10.03 -6.46
C LEU A 108 -15.35 9.87 -5.14
N PRO A 109 -16.46 9.10 -5.13
CA PRO A 109 -17.21 8.86 -3.90
C PRO A 109 -16.40 7.98 -2.94
N TRP A 110 -16.32 8.41 -1.67
CA TRP A 110 -15.67 7.63 -0.62
C TRP A 110 -16.72 6.85 0.20
N TYR A 111 -16.86 5.56 -0.07
CA TYR A 111 -17.79 4.70 0.68
C TYR A 111 -17.26 4.30 2.06
N ARG A 112 -18.14 4.24 3.07
CA ARG A 112 -17.82 3.84 4.45
C ARG A 112 -18.92 2.96 5.05
N GLY A 113 -18.54 2.16 6.06
CA GLY A 113 -19.49 1.32 6.79
C GLY A 113 -20.25 0.40 5.84
N LYS A 114 -21.58 0.33 6.00
CA LYS A 114 -22.46 -0.52 5.18
C LYS A 114 -22.52 -0.11 3.70
N ALA A 115 -22.10 1.10 3.33
CA ALA A 115 -22.09 1.53 1.94
C ALA A 115 -20.87 1.02 1.17
N TRP A 116 -19.82 0.58 1.88
CA TRP A 116 -18.59 0.07 1.29
C TRP A 116 -18.73 -1.41 0.93
N SER A 117 -18.20 -1.78 -0.24
CA SER A 117 -17.98 -3.16 -0.67
C SER A 117 -16.70 -3.22 -1.51
N TYR A 118 -16.11 -4.41 -1.64
CA TYR A 118 -14.90 -4.62 -2.45
C TYR A 118 -15.07 -4.08 -3.88
N LEU A 119 -16.16 -4.48 -4.55
CA LEU A 119 -16.47 -4.03 -5.91
C LEU A 119 -16.63 -2.52 -6.02
N ARG A 120 -17.37 -1.88 -5.08
CA ARG A 120 -17.53 -0.42 -5.09
C ARG A 120 -16.19 0.29 -4.88
N GLY A 121 -15.34 -0.23 -4.00
CA GLY A 121 -13.99 0.29 -3.80
C GLY A 121 -13.16 0.26 -5.08
N GLY A 122 -13.17 -0.88 -5.79
CA GLY A 122 -12.48 -1.03 -7.07
C GLY A 122 -13.01 -0.11 -8.16
N LEU A 123 -14.33 0.05 -8.29
CA LEU A 123 -14.95 0.96 -9.25
C LEU A 123 -14.72 2.45 -8.93
N THR A 124 -14.36 2.79 -7.69
CA THR A 124 -14.00 4.16 -7.28
C THR A 124 -12.50 4.42 -7.39
N THR A 125 -11.93 4.00 -8.52
CA THR A 125 -10.54 4.27 -8.89
C THR A 125 -10.46 4.94 -10.25
N LEU A 126 -9.29 5.50 -10.55
CA LEU A 126 -8.97 6.16 -11.80
C LEU A 126 -7.65 5.62 -12.32
N ASP A 127 -7.62 5.37 -13.63
CA ASP A 127 -6.38 5.09 -14.32
C ASP A 127 -5.54 6.36 -14.47
N ARG A 128 -4.21 6.19 -14.48
CA ARG A 128 -3.25 7.29 -14.54
C ARG A 128 -2.17 6.99 -15.56
N ASP A 129 -1.96 7.94 -16.47
CA ASP A 129 -0.80 7.93 -17.35
C ASP A 129 0.33 8.76 -16.72
N TYR A 130 1.45 8.10 -16.41
CA TYR A 130 2.67 8.73 -15.88
C TYR A 130 3.72 8.96 -16.98
N GLY A 131 3.36 8.82 -18.26
CA GLY A 131 4.24 8.95 -19.41
C GLY A 131 5.34 7.90 -19.40
N TRP A 132 6.60 8.34 -19.54
CA TRP A 132 7.75 7.44 -19.59
C TRP A 132 7.96 6.61 -18.30
N LEU A 133 7.38 7.05 -17.17
CA LEU A 133 7.43 6.31 -15.90
C LEU A 133 6.53 5.07 -15.89
N ASN A 134 5.59 4.91 -16.83
CA ASN A 134 4.70 3.75 -16.89
C ASN A 134 5.50 2.45 -16.99
N ASN A 135 6.50 2.42 -17.89
CA ASN A 135 7.36 1.26 -18.10
C ASN A 135 8.19 0.88 -16.87
N ILE A 136 8.60 1.87 -16.07
CA ILE A 136 9.40 1.64 -14.84
C ILE A 136 8.55 1.00 -13.75
N HIS A 137 7.27 1.34 -13.71
CA HIS A 137 6.33 0.79 -12.74
C HIS A 137 5.44 -0.31 -13.31
N HIS A 138 5.80 -0.91 -14.44
CA HIS A 138 5.02 -2.00 -15.04
C HIS A 138 3.53 -1.64 -15.23
N ASP A 139 3.28 -0.46 -15.79
CA ASP A 139 1.95 0.04 -16.15
C ASP A 139 0.94 -0.02 -15.00
N ILE A 140 1.38 0.29 -13.76
CA ILE A 140 0.48 0.38 -12.59
C ILE A 140 -0.69 1.35 -12.77
N GLY A 141 -0.61 2.22 -13.79
CA GLY A 141 -1.65 3.16 -14.18
C GLY A 141 -2.97 2.50 -14.57
N THR A 142 -2.97 1.23 -14.99
CA THR A 142 -4.17 0.43 -15.30
C THR A 142 -4.84 -0.09 -14.02
N HIS A 143 -5.12 0.81 -13.09
CA HIS A 143 -5.49 0.51 -11.71
C HIS A 143 -6.92 -0.03 -11.61
N VAL A 144 -7.86 0.46 -12.43
CA VAL A 144 -9.27 0.03 -12.40
C VAL A 144 -9.37 -1.46 -12.72
N ILE A 145 -8.84 -1.88 -13.87
CA ILE A 145 -8.85 -3.29 -14.29
C ILE A 145 -8.12 -4.18 -13.29
N ARG A 146 -6.99 -3.72 -12.75
CA ARG A 146 -6.24 -4.46 -11.72
C ARG A 146 -7.08 -4.71 -10.47
N HIS A 147 -7.92 -3.77 -10.04
CA HIS A 147 -8.82 -3.97 -8.91
C HIS A 147 -9.99 -4.90 -9.20
N LEU A 148 -10.51 -4.88 -10.43
CA LEU A 148 -11.62 -5.74 -10.82
C LEU A 148 -11.18 -7.18 -11.10
N PHE A 149 -9.99 -7.34 -11.66
CA PHE A 149 -9.44 -8.61 -12.12
C PHE A 149 -7.98 -8.79 -11.67
N PRO A 150 -7.72 -8.90 -10.36
CA PRO A 150 -6.35 -9.01 -9.83
C PRO A 150 -5.61 -10.28 -10.28
N GLN A 151 -6.31 -11.25 -10.89
CA GLN A 151 -5.73 -12.46 -11.48
C GLN A 151 -5.06 -12.20 -12.83
N ILE A 152 -5.40 -11.10 -13.52
CA ILE A 152 -4.72 -10.73 -14.76
C ILE A 152 -3.31 -10.25 -14.41
N PRO A 153 -2.27 -10.87 -14.96
CA PRO A 153 -0.90 -10.48 -14.67
C PRO A 153 -0.60 -9.09 -15.25
N HIS A 154 0.33 -8.36 -14.63
CA HIS A 154 0.59 -6.96 -14.98
C HIS A 154 0.91 -6.73 -16.47
N TYR A 155 1.58 -7.69 -17.11
CA TYR A 155 1.97 -7.62 -18.52
C TYR A 155 0.81 -7.78 -19.52
N HIS A 156 -0.40 -8.11 -19.06
CA HIS A 156 -1.63 -8.12 -19.87
C HIS A 156 -2.63 -7.03 -19.46
N LEU A 157 -2.31 -6.20 -18.47
CA LEU A 157 -3.29 -5.22 -17.96
C LEU A 157 -3.57 -4.08 -18.94
N VAL A 158 -2.60 -3.70 -19.76
CA VAL A 158 -2.79 -2.69 -20.82
C VAL A 158 -3.81 -3.20 -21.84
N GLU A 159 -3.58 -4.39 -22.38
CA GLU A 159 -4.51 -5.06 -23.32
C GLU A 159 -5.91 -5.21 -22.72
N ALA A 160 -6.00 -5.62 -21.45
CA ALA A 160 -7.27 -5.77 -20.75
C ALA A 160 -8.00 -4.44 -20.51
N THR A 161 -7.25 -3.34 -20.36
CA THR A 161 -7.81 -1.98 -20.20
C THR A 161 -8.33 -1.43 -21.52
N GLU A 162 -7.63 -1.67 -22.62
CA GLU A 162 -8.07 -1.26 -23.96
C GLU A 162 -9.31 -2.01 -24.44
N ALA A 163 -9.53 -3.24 -23.95
CA ALA A 163 -10.67 -4.08 -24.31
C ALA A 163 -11.95 -3.83 -23.49
N ALA A 164 -11.90 -3.00 -22.44
CA ALA A 164 -12.99 -2.75 -21.50
C ALA A 164 -13.86 -1.53 -21.90
#